data_AF-A0A843ESV8-F1
#
_entry.id   AF-A0A843ESV8-F1
#
_cell.length_a   1.000
_cell.length_b   1.000
_cell.length_c   1.000
_cell.angle_alpha   90.00
_cell.angle_beta   90.00
_cell.angle_gamma   90.00
#
_symmetry.space_group_name_H-M   'P 1'
#
loop_
_entity.id
_entity.type
_entity.pdbx_description
1 polymer ?
#
loop_
_entity_poly.entity_id
_entity_poly.type
_entity_poly.pdbx_seq_one_letter_code
_entity_poly.pdbx_strand_id
1 'polypeptide(L)' 'MAETMDKIIVIVGYLLAIFIPILGLIAGIVLYFVKKEDPFYQKHAKYIIIVSIVVWALSAIFMGMLNAGLDGF' A
#
# COMPACT_ATOMS: atom_id res chain seq x y z
N MET A 1 -5.74 24.55 5.55
CA MET A 1 -5.21 24.08 4.25
C MET A 1 -4.20 22.95 4.40
N ALA A 2 -3.20 23.06 5.29
CA ALA A 2 -2.21 22.00 5.53
C ALA A 2 -2.86 20.64 5.91
N GLU A 3 -3.76 20.63 6.89
CA GLU A 3 -4.42 19.39 7.35
C GLU A 3 -5.24 18.67 6.26
N THR A 4 -5.80 19.42 5.30
CA THR A 4 -6.54 18.86 4.16
C THR A 4 -5.58 18.19 3.17
N MET A 5 -4.45 18.82 2.88
CA MET A 5 -3.40 18.22 2.04
C MET A 5 -2.85 16.95 2.68
N ASP A 6 -2.66 16.95 4.00
CA ASP A 6 -2.11 15.79 4.71
C ASP A 6 -3.01 14.56 4.56
N LYS A 7 -4.33 14.76 4.70
CA LYS A 7 -5.34 13.72 4.46
C LYS A 7 -5.35 13.25 3.00
N ILE A 8 -5.26 14.16 2.04
CA ILE A 8 -5.22 13.81 0.60
C ILE A 8 -4.00 12.95 0.29
N ILE A 9 -2.81 13.30 0.79
CA ILE A 9 -1.58 12.54 0.56
C ILE A 9 -1.71 11.11 1.09
N VAL A 10 -2.28 10.95 2.29
CA VAL A 10 -2.53 9.62 2.88
C VAL A 10 -3.53 8.83 2.03
N ILE A 11 -4.64 9.44 1.61
CA ILE A 11 -5.64 8.78 0.76
C ILE A 11 -5.02 8.32 -0.56
N VAL A 12 -4.24 9.18 -1.21
CA VAL A 12 -3.51 8.83 -2.45
C VAL A 12 -2.56 7.67 -2.20
N GLY A 13 -1.84 7.65 -1.08
CA GLY A 13 -0.98 6.54 -0.70
C GLY A 13 -1.72 5.20 -0.56
N TYR A 14 -2.92 5.20 0.03
CA TYR A 14 -3.76 3.99 0.10
C TYR A 14 -4.30 3.57 -1.27
N LEU A 15 -4.73 4.50 -2.10
CA LEU A 15 -5.18 4.18 -3.46
C LEU A 15 -4.05 3.53 -4.25
N LEU A 16 -2.83 4.07 -4.15
CA LEU A 16 -1.64 3.46 -4.75
C LEU A 16 -1.40 2.05 -4.21
N ALA A 17 -1.48 1.83 -2.90
CA ALA A 17 -1.31 0.50 -2.29
C ALA A 17 -2.30 -0.56 -2.80
N ILE A 18 -3.52 -0.15 -3.12
CA ILE A 18 -4.57 -1.07 -3.59
C ILE A 18 -4.42 -1.36 -5.08
N PHE A 19 -4.24 -0.33 -5.91
CA PHE A 19 -4.22 -0.50 -7.37
C PHE A 19 -2.86 -0.93 -7.90
N ILE A 20 -1.77 -0.44 -7.30
CA ILE A 20 -0.40 -0.71 -7.72
C ILE A 20 0.45 -0.94 -6.46
N PRO A 21 0.40 -2.15 -5.86
CA PRO A 21 0.99 -2.42 -4.55
C PRO A 21 2.46 -2.00 -4.43
N ILE A 22 3.23 -2.14 -5.51
CA ILE A 22 4.64 -1.71 -5.56
C ILE A 22 4.78 -0.20 -5.36
N LEU A 23 3.95 0.61 -6.02
CA LEU A 23 3.99 2.06 -5.86
C LEU A 23 3.47 2.49 -4.49
N GLY A 24 2.45 1.81 -3.96
CA GLY A 24 2.00 2.03 -2.59
C GLY A 24 3.09 1.72 -1.55
N LEU A 25 3.85 0.63 -1.75
CA LEU A 25 4.97 0.28 -0.89
C LEU A 25 6.04 1.37 -0.90
N ILE A 26 6.45 1.83 -2.09
CA ILE A 26 7.44 2.91 -2.24
C ILE A 26 6.92 4.20 -1.59
N ALA A 27 5.67 4.60 -1.88
CA ALA A 27 5.08 5.80 -1.32
C ALA A 27 4.98 5.73 0.21
N GLY A 28 4.60 4.58 0.76
CA GLY A 28 4.55 4.32 2.20
C GLY A 28 5.93 4.41 2.84
N ILE A 29 6.97 3.82 2.23
CA ILE A 29 8.36 3.93 2.71
C ILE A 29 8.83 5.39 2.67
N VAL A 30 8.59 6.11 1.56
CA VAL A 30 8.98 7.52 1.43
C VAL A 30 8.28 8.37 2.50
N LEU A 31 6.98 8.21 2.69
CA LEU A 31 6.22 8.91 3.74
C LEU A 31 6.76 8.59 5.14
N TYR A 32 7.13 7.33 5.39
CA TYR A 32 7.69 6.89 6.65
C TYR A 32 9.01 7.59 6.99
N PHE A 33 9.89 7.80 6.01
CA PHE A 33 11.19 8.46 6.25
C PHE A 33 11.11 10.00 6.20
N VAL A 34 10.33 10.56 5.28
CA VAL A 34 10.25 12.02 5.07
C VAL A 34 9.46 12.71 6.18
N LYS A 35 8.39 12.09 6.68
CA LYS A 35 7.51 12.66 7.71
C LYS A 35 7.72 11.99 9.08
N LYS A 36 8.99 11.71 9.43
CA LYS A 36 9.37 11.00 10.67
C LYS A 36 8.89 11.65 11.97
N GLU A 37 8.76 12.97 11.97
CA GLU A 37 8.42 13.77 13.16
C GLU A 37 6.91 13.89 13.38
N ASP A 38 6.10 13.51 12.38
CA ASP A 38 4.65 13.61 12.46
C ASP A 38 4.02 12.23 12.74
N PRO A 39 3.41 12.04 13.93
CA PRO A 39 2.83 10.77 14.32
C PRO A 39 1.66 10.33 13.42
N PHE A 40 0.93 11.27 12.79
CA PHE A 40 -0.15 10.95 11.86
C PHE A 40 0.42 10.26 10.61
N TYR A 41 1.44 10.87 10.01
CA TYR A 41 2.10 10.29 8.84
C TYR A 41 2.82 8.99 9.16
N GLN A 42 3.47 8.88 10.31
CA GLN A 42 4.11 7.62 10.74
C GLN A 42 3.12 6.46 10.80
N LYS A 43 1.95 6.68 11.40
CA LYS A 43 0.91 5.67 11.52
C LYS A 43 0.38 5.25 10.14
N HIS A 44 0.03 6.23 9.30
CA HIS A 44 -0.54 5.95 7.99
C HIS A 44 0.47 5.38 7.00
N ALA A 45 1.73 5.83 7.03
CA ALA A 45 2.81 5.26 6.23
C ALA A 45 3.00 3.77 6.51
N LYS A 46 3.03 3.36 7.79
CA LYS A 46 3.10 1.94 8.16
C LYS A 46 1.92 1.15 7.62
N TYR A 47 0.70 1.68 7.73
CA TYR A 47 -0.47 1.00 7.18
C TYR A 47 -0.47 0.91 5.67
N ILE A 48 -0.02 1.95 4.96
CA ILE A 48 0.13 1.93 3.50
C ILE A 48 1.11 0.81 3.10
N ILE A 49 2.24 0.68 3.82
CA ILE A 49 3.20 -0.41 3.61
C ILE A 49 2.54 -1.78 3.87
N ILE A 50 1.86 -1.94 4.99
CA ILE A 50 1.18 -3.20 5.36
C ILE A 50 0.14 -3.58 4.31
N VAL A 51 -0.75 -2.65 3.93
CA VAL A 51 -1.77 -2.87 2.92
C VAL A 51 -1.14 -3.27 1.58
N SER A 52 -0.07 -2.59 1.17
CA SER A 52 0.65 -2.93 -0.06
C SER A 52 1.18 -4.36 -0.05
N ILE A 53 1.81 -4.79 1.06
CA ILE A 53 2.33 -6.16 1.19
C ILE A 53 1.18 -7.18 1.18
N VAL A 54 0.11 -6.92 1.93
CA VAL A 54 -1.04 -7.83 2.03
C VAL A 54 -1.74 -7.98 0.69
N VAL A 55 -2.03 -6.87 0.00
CA VAL A 55 -2.66 -6.91 -1.33
C VAL A 55 -1.76 -7.66 -2.30
N TRP A 56 -0.46 -7.40 -2.29
CA TRP A 56 0.48 -8.10 -3.17
C TRP A 56 0.54 -9.61 -2.89
N ALA A 57 0.58 -10.02 -1.62
CA ALA A 57 0.56 -11.42 -1.22
C ALA A 57 -0.75 -12.11 -1.63
N LEU A 58 -1.90 -11.46 -1.43
CA LEU A 58 -3.19 -11.97 -1.87
C LEU A 58 -3.23 -12.12 -3.39
N SER A 59 -2.77 -11.13 -4.16
CA SER A 59 -2.70 -11.22 -5.62
C SER A 59 -1.84 -12.39 -6.09
N ALA A 60 -0.72 -12.65 -5.42
CA ALA A 60 0.15 -13.80 -5.72
C ALA A 60 -0.55 -15.14 -5.42
N ILE A 61 -1.25 -15.25 -4.28
CA ILE A 61 -2.02 -16.44 -3.92
C ILE A 61 -3.15 -16.68 -4.92
N PHE A 62 -3.92 -15.65 -5.27
CA PHE A 62 -5.02 -15.76 -6.24
C PHE A 62 -4.51 -16.18 -7.62
N MET A 63 -3.41 -15.60 -8.12
CA MET A 63 -2.81 -16.05 -9.39
C MET A 63 -2.27 -17.48 -9.31
N GLY A 64 -1.64 -17.86 -8.20
CA GLY A 64 -1.17 -19.22 -7.98
C GLY A 64 -2.31 -20.24 -7.98
N MET A 65 -3.42 -19.93 -7.30
CA MET A 65 -4.63 -20.75 -7.30
C MET A 65 -5.29 -20.82 -8.68
N LEU A 66 -5.34 -19.71 -9.41
CA LEU A 66 -5.90 -19.66 -10.77
C LEU A 66 -5.10 -20.56 -11.72
N ASN A 67 -3.77 -20.49 -11.68
CA ASN A 67 -2.90 -21.33 -12.50
C ASN A 67 -3.05 -22.81 -12.12
N ALA A 68 -3.05 -23.14 -10.82
CA ALA A 68 -3.25 -24.52 -10.36
C ALA A 68 -4.63 -25.09 -10.75
N GLY A 69 -5.66 -24.25 -10.84
CA GLY A 69 -6.99 -24.63 -11.32
C GLY A 69 -7.06 -24.82 -12.84
N LEU A 70 -6.23 -24.13 -13.63
CA LEU A 70 -6.13 -24.29 -15.08
C LEU A 70 -5.30 -25.52 -15.48
N ASP A 71 -4.26 -25.86 -14.72
CA ASP A 71 -3.40 -27.02 -14.98
C ASP A 71 -4.09 -28.37 -14.68
N GLY A 72 -5.28 -28.35 -14.07
CA GLY A 72 -6.08 -29.52 -13.73
C GLY A 72 -7.16 -29.90 -14.76
N PHE A 73 -7.25 -29.20 -15.90
CA PHE A 73 -8.21 -29.47 -16.99
C PHE A 73 -7.52 -29.99 -18.27
#